data_AF-H2R3T6-F1
#
_entry.id   AF-H2R3T6-F1
#
_cell.length_a   1.000
_cell.length_b   1.000
_cell.length_c   1.000
_cell.angle_alpha   90.00
_cell.angle_beta   90.00
_cell.angle_gamma   90.00
#
_symmetry.space_group_name_H-M   'P 1'
#
loop_
_entity.id
_entity.type
_entity.pdbx_description
1 polymer ?
#
loop_
_entity_poly.entity_id
_entity_poly.type
_entity_poly.pdbx_seq_one_letter_code
_entity_poly.pdbx_strand_id
1 'polypeptide(L)'
;MPEGPLVRKFHRLVSPFVGQQVVKTGGSSKKLQPASLQSLWLQDTQVHGKKLFLRFDLDEEMGPPGSSPTPEPPQKEVQKEGAADPKQVGEPSGQKTLDGSSQSAELVPQGEDDSEYLERDAPAGDAGRWLRVSFGLFGSIWVNDFSRAKKANKRGDWRDPSPRLVLHFSGGGFLAFYNCQLSWSSSPVVTPTCDILSEKFHRGQALEALGQAQPVCYTLLDQRYFSGLGNIIKNEALYRAGIHPLSLGSVLSASRREVLVDHVVEFSTAWLQGKFQGRPQHTQVYQKEQCPAGHQVMKEAFGPEDGLQRLTWWCPQCQPQLSEEPEQCQFSEGAGGAPHGTLPLGEPDV
;
A
#
# COMPACT_ATOMS: atom_id res chain seq x y z
N MET A 1 -11.03 -3.36 9.67
CA MET A 1 -10.36 -4.32 8.78
C MET A 1 -8.90 -4.27 9.13
N PRO A 2 -8.22 -5.40 9.35
CA PRO A 2 -6.78 -5.40 9.58
C PRO A 2 -6.04 -4.59 8.52
N GLU A 3 -5.20 -3.68 8.99
CA GLU A 3 -4.30 -2.87 8.16
C GLU A 3 -2.92 -3.52 8.15
N GLY A 4 -2.02 -3.02 7.30
CA GLY A 4 -0.70 -3.60 7.06
C GLY A 4 0.05 -4.04 8.32
N PRO A 5 0.16 -3.20 9.37
CA PRO A 5 0.82 -3.59 10.62
C PRO A 5 0.23 -4.85 11.27
N LEU A 6 -1.09 -5.00 11.29
CA LEU A 6 -1.74 -6.16 11.89
C LEU A 6 -1.60 -7.41 11.02
N VAL A 7 -1.62 -7.27 9.70
CA VAL A 7 -1.40 -8.41 8.77
C VAL A 7 0.05 -8.88 8.82
N ARG A 8 1.02 -7.98 9.00
CA ARG A 8 2.42 -8.37 9.27
C ARG A 8 2.59 -9.06 10.62
N LYS A 9 1.79 -8.70 11.65
CA LYS A 9 1.71 -9.51 12.88
C LYS A 9 1.21 -10.91 12.59
N PHE A 10 0.16 -11.06 11.79
CA PHE A 10 -0.36 -12.37 11.38
C PHE A 10 0.68 -13.19 10.63
N HIS A 11 1.40 -12.58 9.69
CA HIS A 11 2.52 -13.22 9.00
C HIS A 11 3.53 -13.80 9.99
N ARG A 12 4.02 -13.00 10.95
CA ARG A 12 4.94 -13.47 12.01
C ARG A 12 4.40 -14.63 12.86
N LEU A 13 3.08 -14.71 13.08
CA LEU A 13 2.46 -15.82 13.81
C LEU A 13 2.41 -17.11 12.97
N VAL A 14 2.32 -16.98 11.65
CA VAL A 14 2.24 -18.11 10.73
C VAL A 14 3.64 -18.62 10.35
N SER A 15 4.65 -17.75 10.30
CA SER A 15 6.02 -18.11 9.87
C SER A 15 6.63 -19.35 10.57
N PRO A 16 6.42 -19.60 11.89
CA PRO A 16 6.96 -20.80 12.55
C PRO A 16 6.41 -22.14 12.02
N PHE A 17 5.32 -22.11 11.25
CA PHE A 17 4.72 -23.30 10.63
C PHE A 17 5.29 -23.61 9.24
N VAL A 18 6.14 -22.73 8.69
CA VAL A 18 6.84 -22.99 7.43
C VAL A 18 7.76 -24.21 7.58
N GLY A 19 7.79 -25.06 6.56
CA GLY A 19 8.50 -26.34 6.56
C GLY A 19 7.76 -27.44 7.32
N GLN A 20 6.46 -27.27 7.61
CA GLN A 20 5.64 -28.34 8.22
C GLN A 20 4.53 -28.80 7.27
N GLN A 21 4.21 -30.09 7.35
CA GLN A 21 3.11 -30.69 6.60
C GLN A 21 1.77 -30.41 7.28
N VAL A 22 0.74 -30.12 6.50
CA VAL A 22 -0.63 -30.02 6.97
C VAL A 22 -1.22 -31.43 7.14
N VAL A 23 -1.41 -31.87 8.38
CA VAL A 23 -1.88 -33.22 8.70
C VAL A 23 -3.41 -33.33 8.74
N LYS A 24 -4.07 -32.23 9.08
CA LYS A 24 -5.54 -32.16 9.18
C LYS A 24 -6.01 -30.75 8.90
N THR A 25 -7.16 -30.63 8.25
CA THR A 25 -7.77 -29.35 7.93
C THR A 25 -9.19 -29.27 8.45
N GLY A 26 -9.72 -28.04 8.52
CA GLY A 26 -11.10 -27.78 8.89
C GLY A 26 -11.52 -26.36 8.53
N GLY A 27 -12.70 -25.96 8.99
CA GLY A 27 -13.24 -24.62 8.78
C GLY A 27 -14.47 -24.61 7.89
N SER A 28 -15.12 -23.44 7.84
CA SER A 28 -16.43 -23.22 7.20
C SER A 28 -16.36 -22.68 5.76
N SER A 29 -15.16 -22.58 5.17
CA SER A 29 -15.02 -22.09 3.80
C SER A 29 -15.63 -23.08 2.81
N LYS A 30 -16.56 -22.61 1.97
CA LYS A 30 -17.19 -23.42 0.91
C LYS A 30 -16.49 -23.28 -0.45
N LYS A 31 -15.91 -22.11 -0.72
CA LYS A 31 -15.23 -21.79 -2.00
C LYS A 31 -13.85 -22.44 -2.11
N LEU A 32 -13.23 -22.75 -0.97
CA LEU A 32 -11.97 -23.46 -0.88
C LEU A 32 -12.26 -24.72 -0.07
N GLN A 33 -12.09 -25.91 -0.67
CA GLN A 33 -12.24 -27.17 0.04
C GLN A 33 -11.03 -27.37 0.95
N PRO A 34 -11.15 -27.25 2.29
CA PRO A 34 -9.98 -27.34 3.16
C PRO A 34 -9.25 -28.67 3.04
N ALA A 35 -9.97 -29.75 2.67
CA ALA A 35 -9.40 -31.08 2.45
C ALA A 35 -8.30 -31.09 1.37
N SER A 36 -8.33 -30.17 0.40
CA SER A 36 -7.30 -30.11 -0.67
C SER A 36 -5.93 -29.65 -0.16
N LEU A 37 -5.87 -29.08 1.06
CA LEU A 37 -4.62 -28.66 1.69
C LEU A 37 -3.99 -29.77 2.53
N GLN A 38 -4.70 -30.88 2.76
CA GLN A 38 -4.17 -31.99 3.54
C GLN A 38 -3.00 -32.65 2.81
N SER A 39 -1.97 -33.02 3.56
CA SER A 39 -0.70 -33.59 3.08
C SER A 39 0.20 -32.63 2.30
N LEU A 40 -0.20 -31.37 2.08
CA LEU A 40 0.67 -30.34 1.51
C LEU A 40 1.61 -29.76 2.58
N TRP A 41 2.78 -29.30 2.15
CA TRP A 41 3.74 -28.62 2.99
C TRP A 41 3.58 -27.11 2.86
N LEU A 42 3.56 -26.40 3.98
CA LEU A 42 3.63 -24.94 3.98
C LEU A 42 5.08 -24.53 3.70
N GLN A 43 5.40 -24.16 2.46
CA GLN A 43 6.78 -23.92 2.03
C GLN A 43 7.24 -22.47 2.18
N ASP A 44 6.32 -21.52 2.05
CA ASP A 44 6.65 -20.10 2.17
C ASP A 44 5.43 -19.29 2.65
N THR A 45 5.70 -18.13 3.25
CA THR A 45 4.67 -17.17 3.64
C THR A 45 5.13 -15.76 3.32
N GLN A 46 4.26 -15.00 2.67
CA GLN A 46 4.53 -13.62 2.30
C GLN A 46 3.39 -12.71 2.69
N VAL A 47 3.69 -11.42 2.85
CA VAL A 47 2.72 -10.39 3.17
C VAL A 47 2.93 -9.20 2.26
N HIS A 48 1.83 -8.70 1.69
CA HIS A 48 1.86 -7.49 0.90
C HIS A 48 0.61 -6.66 1.21
N GLY A 49 0.84 -5.44 1.69
CA GLY A 49 -0.22 -4.56 2.16
C GLY A 49 -1.13 -5.24 3.19
N LYS A 50 -2.40 -5.47 2.81
CA LYS A 50 -3.44 -6.08 3.68
C LYS A 50 -3.71 -7.55 3.37
N LYS A 51 -2.87 -8.19 2.57
CA LYS A 51 -3.03 -9.58 2.11
C LYS A 51 -1.89 -10.44 2.67
N LEU A 52 -2.24 -11.64 3.13
CA LEU A 52 -1.31 -12.68 3.53
C LEU A 52 -1.33 -13.78 2.46
N PHE A 53 -0.16 -14.32 2.12
CA PHE A 53 0.01 -15.34 1.10
C PHE A 53 0.73 -16.54 1.72
N LEU A 54 0.22 -17.75 1.47
CA LEU A 54 0.76 -19.00 1.97
C LEU A 54 1.06 -19.91 0.77
N ARG A 55 2.30 -20.38 0.62
CA ARG A 55 2.67 -21.32 -0.45
C ARG A 55 2.52 -22.75 0.04
N PHE A 56 1.76 -23.55 -0.70
CA PHE A 56 1.62 -24.97 -0.44
C PHE A 56 2.13 -25.77 -1.62
N ASP A 57 3.03 -26.72 -1.35
CA ASP A 57 3.58 -27.63 -2.34
C ASP A 57 3.40 -29.08 -1.87
N LEU A 58 3.33 -30.02 -2.82
CA LEU A 58 3.59 -31.43 -2.54
C LEU A 58 5.07 -31.54 -2.16
N ASP A 59 5.41 -32.55 -1.35
CA ASP A 59 6.78 -32.78 -0.87
C ASP A 59 7.75 -33.01 -2.04
N GLU A 60 8.26 -31.94 -2.63
CA GLU A 60 9.53 -31.97 -3.34
C GLU A 60 10.57 -31.73 -2.27
N GLU A 61 11.39 -32.75 -2.04
CA GLU A 61 12.48 -32.72 -1.06
C GLU A 61 13.07 -31.32 -0.95
N MET A 62 13.14 -30.77 0.27
CA MET A 62 14.16 -29.76 0.53
C MET A 62 15.50 -30.38 0.15
N GLY A 63 15.97 -30.10 -1.06
CA GLY A 63 17.32 -30.45 -1.46
C GLY A 63 18.27 -29.95 -0.38
N PRO A 64 19.32 -30.72 -0.01
CA PRO A 64 20.24 -30.29 1.03
C PRO A 64 20.84 -28.93 0.67
N PRO A 65 21.24 -28.10 1.64
CA PRO A 65 21.97 -26.86 1.35
C PRO A 65 23.33 -27.25 0.80
N GLY A 66 23.41 -27.37 -0.53
CA GLY A 66 24.54 -27.92 -1.26
C GLY A 66 24.92 -27.02 -2.42
N SER A 67 26.15 -26.53 -2.35
CA SER A 67 26.95 -25.93 -3.42
C SER A 67 26.44 -24.63 -4.04
N SER A 68 26.97 -23.53 -3.51
CA SER A 68 27.43 -22.40 -4.31
C SER A 68 28.01 -22.84 -5.67
N PRO A 69 27.72 -22.16 -6.79
CA PRO A 69 28.48 -22.39 -8.01
C PRO A 69 29.91 -21.93 -7.78
N THR A 70 30.84 -22.88 -7.75
CA THR A 70 32.28 -22.62 -7.79
C THR A 70 32.62 -22.07 -9.19
N PRO A 71 33.44 -21.01 -9.31
CA PRO A 71 33.77 -20.43 -10.62
C PRO A 71 34.66 -21.38 -11.45
N GLU A 72 34.36 -21.50 -12.75
CA GLU A 72 35.20 -22.23 -13.70
C GLU A 72 36.59 -21.57 -13.85
N PRO A 73 37.67 -22.36 -14.00
CA PRO A 73 39.02 -21.85 -14.21
C PRO A 73 39.27 -21.43 -15.66
N PRO A 74 40.22 -20.49 -15.91
CA PRO A 74 40.44 -19.90 -17.23
C PRO A 74 41.16 -20.89 -18.17
N GLN A 75 40.56 -21.15 -19.34
CA GLN A 75 41.25 -21.85 -20.42
C GLN A 75 42.25 -20.92 -21.11
N LYS A 76 43.53 -21.21 -20.92
CA LYS A 76 44.62 -20.79 -21.80
C LYS A 76 44.60 -21.68 -23.04
N GLU A 77 44.31 -21.11 -24.21
CA GLU A 77 44.74 -21.72 -25.46
C GLU A 77 45.91 -20.92 -26.05
N VAL A 78 47.01 -21.65 -26.19
CA VAL A 78 48.23 -21.28 -26.88
C VAL A 78 48.00 -21.54 -28.37
N GLN A 79 48.13 -20.52 -29.22
CA GLN A 79 48.32 -20.71 -30.65
C GLN A 79 49.68 -20.13 -31.06
N LYS A 80 50.48 -20.96 -31.72
CA LYS A 80 51.86 -20.70 -32.12
C LYS A 80 51.91 -20.38 -33.62
N GLU A 81 52.40 -19.17 -33.88
CA GLU A 81 53.20 -18.66 -35.01
C GLU A 81 52.99 -19.17 -36.45
N GLY A 82 52.80 -18.19 -37.35
CA GLY A 82 53.15 -18.26 -38.76
C GLY A 82 53.07 -16.85 -39.39
N ALA A 83 54.22 -16.32 -39.80
CA ALA A 83 54.51 -14.92 -40.13
C ALA A 83 53.91 -14.38 -41.45
N ALA A 84 53.64 -13.06 -41.52
CA ALA A 84 54.20 -12.08 -42.49
C ALA A 84 53.36 -10.78 -42.57
N ASP A 85 54.03 -9.64 -42.39
CA ASP A 85 53.66 -8.25 -42.76
C ASP A 85 53.77 -8.07 -44.30
N PRO A 86 53.46 -6.93 -44.97
CA PRO A 86 52.78 -5.69 -44.52
C PRO A 86 51.77 -5.08 -45.53
N LYS A 87 51.13 -3.98 -45.08
CA LYS A 87 50.88 -2.70 -45.81
C LYS A 87 49.43 -2.20 -45.94
N GLN A 88 49.27 -1.00 -45.36
CA GLN A 88 48.79 0.25 -45.96
C GLN A 88 47.29 0.52 -46.19
N VAL A 89 46.87 1.59 -45.50
CA VAL A 89 46.21 2.82 -46.02
C VAL A 89 44.74 2.74 -46.42
N GLY A 90 43.95 3.65 -45.83
CA GLY A 90 42.88 4.34 -46.57
C GLY A 90 41.55 4.48 -45.82
N GLU A 91 41.43 5.49 -44.97
CA GLU A 91 40.23 6.36 -44.99
C GLU A 91 40.20 7.11 -46.35
N PRO A 92 39.07 7.61 -46.90
CA PRO A 92 38.17 8.49 -46.14
C PRO A 92 36.68 8.62 -46.58
N SER A 93 35.93 9.35 -45.74
CA SER A 93 34.94 10.40 -46.04
C SER A 93 33.62 10.09 -46.79
N GLY A 94 32.54 10.73 -46.32
CA GLY A 94 31.45 11.14 -47.22
C GLY A 94 30.08 11.35 -46.60
N GLN A 95 29.83 12.56 -46.07
CA GLN A 95 28.51 13.11 -45.70
C GLN A 95 27.52 13.15 -46.89
N LYS A 96 26.20 13.00 -46.65
CA LYS A 96 25.22 14.10 -46.76
C LYS A 96 23.74 13.70 -46.58
N THR A 97 23.08 14.62 -45.91
CA THR A 97 21.66 14.92 -45.63
C THR A 97 20.77 15.05 -46.88
N LEU A 98 19.46 14.74 -46.78
CA LEU A 98 18.32 15.69 -46.92
C LEU A 98 16.94 15.00 -47.07
N ASP A 99 16.00 15.47 -46.23
CA ASP A 99 14.57 15.76 -46.41
C ASP A 99 13.54 14.75 -46.94
N GLY A 100 12.47 14.57 -46.12
CA GLY A 100 11.19 15.20 -46.44
C GLY A 100 9.91 14.34 -46.39
N SER A 101 9.03 14.65 -45.41
CA SER A 101 7.55 14.48 -45.42
C SER A 101 6.99 13.04 -45.31
N SER A 102 5.87 12.69 -44.65
CA SER A 102 4.74 13.42 -44.09
C SER A 102 3.80 12.46 -43.33
N GLN A 103 2.93 13.04 -42.49
CA GLN A 103 1.60 12.59 -42.01
C GLN A 103 1.40 11.95 -40.62
N SER A 104 0.41 12.57 -39.97
CA SER A 104 -0.11 12.46 -38.60
C SER A 104 -1.06 11.28 -38.39
N ALA A 105 -1.20 10.81 -37.15
CA ALA A 105 -2.48 10.38 -36.58
C ALA A 105 -2.39 10.28 -35.04
N GLU A 106 -3.43 10.80 -34.39
CA GLU A 106 -3.73 10.73 -32.95
C GLU A 106 -3.75 9.30 -32.39
N LEU A 107 -3.33 9.15 -31.13
CA LEU A 107 -3.62 7.95 -30.33
C LEU A 107 -4.13 8.34 -28.94
N VAL A 108 -5.43 8.12 -28.75
CA VAL A 108 -6.12 8.02 -27.45
C VAL A 108 -6.03 6.55 -27.00
N PRO A 109 -5.70 6.24 -25.73
CA PRO A 109 -5.81 4.87 -25.23
C PRO A 109 -7.24 4.60 -24.74
N GLN A 110 -7.91 3.62 -25.37
CA GLN A 110 -9.16 3.01 -24.90
C GLN A 110 -8.87 2.06 -23.73
N GLY A 111 -9.73 2.13 -22.71
CA GLY A 111 -9.70 1.29 -21.53
C GLY A 111 -10.15 -0.14 -21.80
N GLU A 112 -9.56 -1.07 -21.05
CA GLU A 112 -9.94 -2.48 -21.06
C GLU A 112 -10.93 -2.76 -19.93
N ASP A 113 -12.16 -3.05 -20.35
CA ASP A 113 -13.23 -3.73 -19.63
C ASP A 113 -13.01 -5.24 -19.85
N ASP A 114 -12.92 -6.03 -18.77
CA ASP A 114 -12.91 -7.50 -18.88
C ASP A 114 -13.98 -8.09 -17.96
N SER A 115 -15.13 -8.28 -18.61
CA SER A 115 -16.30 -9.05 -18.20
C SER A 115 -16.02 -10.55 -18.18
N GLU A 116 -16.70 -11.21 -17.23
CA GLU A 116 -16.68 -12.63 -16.90
C GLU A 116 -16.93 -13.59 -18.08
N TYR A 117 -16.13 -14.66 -18.16
CA TYR A 117 -16.54 -15.94 -18.73
C TYR A 117 -16.27 -17.08 -17.74
N LEU A 118 -17.33 -17.81 -17.43
CA LEU A 118 -17.36 -19.02 -16.64
C LEU A 118 -16.67 -20.15 -17.39
N GLU A 119 -15.60 -20.72 -16.83
CA GLU A 119 -15.21 -22.08 -17.16
C GLU A 119 -14.71 -22.83 -15.93
N ARG A 120 -15.30 -24.01 -15.76
CA ARG A 120 -15.06 -24.98 -14.71
C ARG A 120 -14.09 -25.99 -15.30
N ASP A 121 -12.82 -25.92 -14.93
CA ASP A 121 -11.90 -27.05 -14.98
C ASP A 121 -10.74 -26.80 -14.00
N ALA A 122 -10.41 -27.83 -13.22
CA ALA A 122 -9.21 -27.81 -12.39
C ALA A 122 -7.98 -27.90 -13.31
N PRO A 123 -7.02 -26.95 -13.25
CA PRO A 123 -5.87 -27.01 -14.13
C PRO A 123 -4.87 -28.03 -13.60
N ALA A 124 -4.58 -29.03 -14.42
CA ALA A 124 -3.31 -29.75 -14.36
C ALA A 124 -2.20 -28.79 -14.80
N GLY A 125 -1.19 -28.60 -13.93
CA GLY A 125 0.00 -27.78 -14.20
C GLY A 125 0.02 -26.45 -13.45
N ASP A 126 0.73 -26.42 -12.33
CA ASP A 126 1.32 -25.26 -11.62
C ASP A 126 0.43 -24.09 -11.15
N ALA A 127 -0.81 -24.00 -11.62
CA ALA A 127 -1.71 -22.87 -11.41
C ALA A 127 -2.46 -23.01 -10.08
N GLY A 128 -1.77 -22.78 -8.95
CA GLY A 128 -2.44 -22.70 -7.65
C GLY A 128 -1.59 -22.94 -6.41
N ARG A 129 -0.31 -22.56 -6.41
CA ARG A 129 0.57 -22.81 -5.24
C ARG A 129 0.36 -21.80 -4.10
N TRP A 130 -0.20 -20.63 -4.39
CA TRP A 130 -0.33 -19.56 -3.40
C TRP A 130 -1.76 -19.36 -2.95
N LEU A 131 -2.02 -19.65 -1.68
CA LEU A 131 -3.28 -19.32 -1.03
C LEU A 131 -3.23 -17.86 -0.53
N ARG A 132 -4.01 -17.00 -1.18
CA ARG A 132 -4.21 -15.61 -0.76
C ARG A 132 -5.31 -15.53 0.30
N VAL A 133 -4.98 -14.90 1.42
CA VAL A 133 -5.86 -14.62 2.55
C VAL A 133 -6.09 -13.11 2.65
N SER A 134 -7.34 -12.69 2.43
CA SER A 134 -7.79 -11.31 2.57
C SER A 134 -8.67 -11.18 3.81
N PHE A 135 -8.30 -10.32 4.75
CA PHE A 135 -9.02 -10.17 6.02
C PHE A 135 -10.17 -9.17 5.92
N GLY A 136 -11.34 -9.54 6.45
CA GLY A 136 -12.51 -8.67 6.59
C GLY A 136 -12.39 -7.73 7.80
N LEU A 137 -13.48 -7.03 8.15
CA LEU A 137 -13.49 -6.01 9.22
C LEU A 137 -12.90 -6.51 10.55
N PHE A 138 -13.19 -7.76 10.92
CA PHE A 138 -12.77 -8.41 12.16
C PHE A 138 -11.88 -9.65 11.89
N GLY A 139 -11.13 -9.65 10.79
CA GLY A 139 -10.24 -10.75 10.45
C GLY A 139 -9.18 -10.99 11.53
N SER A 140 -8.91 -12.25 11.84
CA SER A 140 -7.89 -12.65 12.82
C SER A 140 -7.30 -14.03 12.53
N ILE A 141 -6.10 -14.26 13.05
CA ILE A 141 -5.46 -15.57 13.11
C ILE A 141 -5.20 -15.91 14.58
N TRP A 142 -5.47 -17.16 14.95
CA TRP A 142 -5.13 -17.74 16.24
C TRP A 142 -4.17 -18.91 16.04
N VAL A 143 -3.23 -19.02 16.98
CA VAL A 143 -2.21 -20.08 17.01
C VAL A 143 -2.51 -20.95 18.21
N ASN A 144 -2.66 -22.25 17.99
CA ASN A 144 -2.91 -23.26 19.03
C ASN A 144 -4.12 -22.98 19.93
N ASP A 145 -5.06 -22.15 19.49
CA ASP A 145 -6.28 -21.82 20.22
C ASP A 145 -7.40 -21.39 19.25
N PHE A 146 -8.63 -21.35 19.76
CA PHE A 146 -9.81 -20.88 19.04
C PHE A 146 -10.39 -19.63 19.72
N SER A 147 -10.79 -18.65 18.91
CA SER A 147 -11.46 -17.45 19.42
C SER A 147 -12.78 -17.83 20.11
N ARG A 148 -13.05 -17.22 21.27
CA ARG A 148 -14.29 -17.39 22.04
C ARG A 148 -15.24 -16.20 21.89
N ALA A 149 -16.53 -16.45 22.10
CA ALA A 149 -17.53 -15.40 22.17
C ALA A 149 -17.25 -14.44 23.34
N LYS A 150 -17.21 -13.13 23.05
CA LYS A 150 -17.04 -12.08 24.08
C LYS A 150 -18.36 -11.45 24.52
N LYS A 151 -19.43 -11.70 23.77
CA LYS A 151 -20.77 -11.20 24.03
C LYS A 151 -21.80 -12.14 23.40
N ALA A 152 -22.99 -12.17 23.97
CA ALA A 152 -24.13 -12.84 23.38
C ALA A 152 -24.47 -12.22 22.01
N ASN A 153 -25.03 -13.05 21.12
CA ASN A 153 -25.60 -12.56 19.86
C ASN A 153 -26.87 -11.73 20.14
N LYS A 154 -27.47 -11.11 19.10
CA LYS A 154 -28.71 -10.32 19.25
C LYS A 154 -29.90 -11.11 19.83
N ARG A 155 -29.83 -12.44 19.85
CA ARG A 155 -30.86 -13.35 20.37
C ARG A 155 -30.56 -13.83 21.80
N GLY A 156 -29.44 -13.40 22.40
CA GLY A 156 -29.02 -13.83 23.73
C GLY A 156 -28.16 -15.10 23.76
N ASP A 157 -27.93 -15.77 22.63
CA ASP A 157 -27.11 -16.98 22.61
C ASP A 157 -25.61 -16.66 22.62
N TRP A 158 -24.87 -17.46 23.38
CA TRP A 158 -23.42 -17.49 23.32
C TRP A 158 -22.99 -18.52 22.28
N ARG A 159 -22.42 -18.03 21.18
CA ARG A 159 -21.86 -18.90 20.13
C ARG A 159 -20.46 -18.42 19.76
N ASP A 160 -19.51 -19.34 19.86
CA ASP A 160 -18.15 -19.09 19.42
C ASP A 160 -18.11 -18.79 17.91
N PRO A 161 -17.24 -17.88 17.47
CA PRO A 161 -17.04 -17.64 16.05
C PRO A 161 -16.55 -18.93 15.37
N SER A 162 -17.08 -19.21 14.17
CA SER A 162 -16.63 -20.34 13.36
C SER A 162 -15.42 -19.93 12.51
N PRO A 163 -14.29 -20.66 12.56
CA PRO A 163 -13.15 -20.39 11.69
C PRO A 163 -13.50 -20.66 10.22
N ARG A 164 -12.89 -19.89 9.33
CA ARG A 164 -12.99 -20.06 7.87
C ARG A 164 -12.05 -21.16 7.39
N LEU A 165 -10.87 -21.28 7.99
CA LEU A 165 -9.87 -22.30 7.73
C LEU A 165 -9.17 -22.69 9.03
N VAL A 166 -8.92 -23.97 9.24
CA VAL A 166 -8.08 -24.51 10.30
C VAL A 166 -7.05 -25.42 9.65
N LEU A 167 -5.78 -25.23 10.01
CA LEU A 167 -4.65 -26.04 9.54
C LEU A 167 -3.93 -26.62 10.74
N HIS A 168 -3.95 -27.93 10.90
CA HIS A 168 -3.12 -28.64 11.86
C HIS A 168 -1.85 -29.11 11.17
N PHE A 169 -0.71 -28.94 11.82
CA PHE A 169 0.60 -29.24 11.26
C PHE A 169 1.26 -30.43 11.96
N SER A 170 2.19 -31.08 11.27
CA SER A 170 2.93 -32.25 11.75
C SER A 170 3.73 -31.98 13.03
N GLY A 171 4.15 -30.73 13.27
CA GLY A 171 4.80 -30.30 14.53
C GLY A 171 3.85 -30.17 15.73
N GLY A 172 2.58 -30.55 15.61
CA GLY A 172 1.59 -30.60 16.69
C GLY A 172 0.82 -29.29 16.92
N GLY A 173 1.24 -28.18 16.32
CA GLY A 173 0.52 -26.92 16.38
C GLY A 173 -0.57 -26.77 15.32
N PHE A 174 -1.41 -25.74 15.46
CA PHE A 174 -2.43 -25.41 14.47
C PHE A 174 -2.68 -23.90 14.33
N LEU A 175 -3.19 -23.52 13.16
CA LEU A 175 -3.61 -22.17 12.82
C LEU A 175 -5.11 -22.13 12.56
N ALA A 176 -5.81 -21.14 13.12
CA ALA A 176 -7.22 -20.89 12.87
C ALA A 176 -7.44 -19.49 12.30
N PHE A 177 -8.01 -19.40 11.10
CA PHE A 177 -8.26 -18.16 10.37
C PHE A 177 -9.73 -17.77 10.47
N TYR A 178 -10.01 -16.52 10.81
CA TYR A 178 -11.36 -16.00 11.02
C TYR A 178 -11.65 -14.79 10.14
N ASN A 179 -12.93 -14.65 9.77
CA ASN A 179 -13.46 -13.51 9.00
C ASN A 179 -12.53 -13.06 7.85
N CYS A 180 -12.19 -14.02 7.00
CA CYS A 180 -11.29 -13.84 5.86
C CYS A 180 -11.87 -14.51 4.61
N GLN A 181 -11.47 -13.98 3.46
CA GLN A 181 -11.67 -14.56 2.15
C GLN A 181 -10.39 -15.29 1.73
N LEU A 182 -10.58 -16.48 1.16
CA LEU A 182 -9.52 -17.38 0.73
C LEU A 182 -9.67 -17.57 -0.78
N SER A 183 -8.58 -17.44 -1.51
CA SER A 183 -8.55 -17.64 -2.96
C SER A 183 -7.17 -18.10 -3.40
N TRP A 184 -7.10 -19.06 -4.31
CA TRP A 184 -5.84 -19.44 -4.95
C TRP A 184 -5.35 -18.35 -5.91
N SER A 185 -4.03 -18.31 -6.08
CA SER A 185 -3.32 -17.44 -7.01
C SER A 185 -2.07 -18.15 -7.50
N SER A 186 -1.63 -17.82 -8.72
CA SER A 186 -0.40 -18.37 -9.30
C SER A 186 0.87 -17.77 -8.69
N SER A 187 0.82 -16.53 -8.22
CA SER A 187 1.95 -15.82 -7.63
C SER A 187 1.49 -14.82 -6.56
N PRO A 188 2.31 -14.54 -5.52
CA PRO A 188 2.11 -13.40 -4.67
C PRO A 188 2.50 -12.17 -5.49
N VAL A 189 1.53 -11.47 -6.06
CA VAL A 189 1.80 -10.15 -6.67
C VAL A 189 2.18 -9.20 -5.53
N VAL A 190 3.48 -9.12 -5.27
CA VAL A 190 4.11 -8.22 -4.31
C VAL A 190 4.74 -7.10 -5.13
N THR A 191 4.27 -5.88 -4.92
CA THR A 191 4.88 -4.66 -5.46
C THR A 191 5.50 -3.91 -4.27
N PRO A 192 6.77 -4.19 -3.91
CA PRO A 192 7.40 -3.62 -2.71
C PRO A 192 7.45 -2.09 -2.71
N THR A 193 7.33 -1.48 -3.88
CA THR A 193 7.36 -0.03 -4.10
C THR A 193 6.14 0.70 -3.56
N CYS A 194 4.98 0.05 -3.41
CA CYS A 194 3.78 0.69 -2.87
C CYS A 194 3.42 0.23 -1.45
N ASP A 195 4.16 -0.72 -0.86
CA ASP A 195 3.91 -1.19 0.50
C ASP A 195 4.53 -0.23 1.53
N ILE A 196 3.69 0.42 2.33
CA ILE A 196 4.10 1.48 3.28
C ILE A 196 5.05 1.01 4.39
N LEU A 197 5.21 -0.31 4.57
CA LEU A 197 6.11 -0.93 5.55
C LEU A 197 7.28 -1.68 4.89
N SER A 198 7.45 -1.52 3.58
CA SER A 198 8.59 -2.03 2.83
C SER A 198 9.74 -1.02 2.84
N GLU A 199 10.97 -1.49 3.00
CA GLU A 199 12.17 -0.65 2.85
C GLU A 199 12.30 -0.09 1.42
N LYS A 200 11.67 -0.76 0.44
CA LYS A 200 11.64 -0.35 -0.97
C LYS A 200 10.46 0.58 -1.29
N PHE A 201 9.75 1.09 -0.29
CA PHE A 201 8.62 2.00 -0.51
C PHE A 201 9.04 3.24 -1.31
N HIS A 202 8.45 3.40 -2.49
CA HIS A 202 8.82 4.41 -3.46
C HIS A 202 8.13 5.74 -3.13
N ARG A 203 8.76 6.54 -2.28
CA ARG A 203 8.23 7.83 -1.82
C ARG A 203 7.88 8.80 -2.95
N GLY A 204 8.67 8.85 -4.04
CA GLY A 204 8.39 9.73 -5.20
C GLY A 204 7.00 9.50 -5.80
N GLN A 205 6.72 8.27 -6.24
CA GLN A 205 5.39 7.82 -6.69
C GLN A 205 4.26 8.16 -5.71
N ALA A 206 4.47 8.00 -4.40
CA ALA A 206 3.47 8.36 -3.39
C ALA A 206 3.21 9.88 -3.32
N LEU A 207 4.26 10.70 -3.45
CA LEU A 207 4.18 12.16 -3.47
C LEU A 207 3.55 12.71 -4.74
N GLU A 208 3.85 12.09 -5.89
CA GLU A 208 3.22 12.40 -7.18
C GLU A 208 1.72 12.10 -7.16
N ALA A 209 1.33 10.95 -6.62
CA ALA A 209 -0.08 10.59 -6.42
C ALA A 209 -0.77 11.57 -5.46
N LEU A 210 -0.12 11.93 -4.34
CA LEU A 210 -0.63 12.94 -3.42
C LEU A 210 -0.67 14.35 -4.00
N GLY A 211 -0.02 14.63 -5.13
CA GLY A 211 -0.06 15.93 -5.80
C GLY A 211 -1.25 16.17 -6.71
N GLN A 212 -2.07 15.14 -6.94
CA GLN A 212 -3.22 15.23 -7.85
C GLN A 212 -4.35 16.08 -7.23
N ALA A 213 -5.22 16.63 -8.08
CA ALA A 213 -6.41 17.41 -7.68
C ALA A 213 -7.52 16.50 -7.13
N GLN A 214 -7.21 15.74 -6.08
CA GLN A 214 -8.10 14.82 -5.40
C GLN A 214 -7.94 14.99 -3.87
N PRO A 215 -9.02 14.81 -3.08
CA PRO A 215 -8.92 14.75 -1.63
C PRO A 215 -7.84 13.78 -1.17
N VAL A 216 -6.92 14.24 -0.32
CA VAL A 216 -5.79 13.44 0.17
C VAL A 216 -6.24 12.15 0.85
N CYS A 217 -7.39 12.16 1.53
CA CYS A 217 -7.90 10.97 2.19
C CYS A 217 -8.31 9.86 1.22
N TYR A 218 -8.61 10.18 -0.05
CA TYR A 218 -8.91 9.20 -1.10
C TYR A 218 -7.63 8.57 -1.60
N THR A 219 -6.63 9.41 -1.90
CA THR A 219 -5.31 8.96 -2.38
C THR A 219 -4.61 8.07 -1.36
N LEU A 220 -4.66 8.41 -0.07
CA LEU A 220 -4.09 7.58 1.00
C LEU A 220 -4.71 6.17 1.06
N LEU A 221 -5.96 5.99 0.67
CA LEU A 221 -6.63 4.69 0.68
C LEU A 221 -6.41 3.86 -0.59
N ASP A 222 -5.82 4.46 -1.62
CA ASP A 222 -5.50 3.78 -2.87
C ASP A 222 -4.33 2.81 -2.66
N GLN A 223 -4.63 1.52 -2.80
CA GLN A 223 -3.65 0.44 -2.58
C GLN A 223 -2.60 0.36 -3.70
N ARG A 224 -2.77 1.08 -4.81
CA ARG A 224 -1.74 1.20 -5.87
C ARG A 224 -0.53 2.00 -5.39
N TYR A 225 -0.74 2.94 -4.46
CA TYR A 225 0.30 3.84 -3.96
C TYR A 225 0.60 3.61 -2.48
N PHE A 226 -0.41 3.31 -1.66
CA PHE A 226 -0.30 3.13 -0.21
C PHE A 226 -0.84 1.74 0.21
N SER A 227 -0.28 0.69 -0.36
CA SER A 227 -0.61 -0.70 -0.03
C SER A 227 -0.35 -0.96 1.45
N GLY A 228 -1.35 -1.48 2.15
CA GLY A 228 -1.29 -1.69 3.61
C GLY A 228 -1.98 -0.60 4.42
N LEU A 229 -2.12 0.61 3.86
CA LEU A 229 -2.80 1.71 4.53
C LEU A 229 -4.30 1.43 4.65
N GLY A 230 -4.87 1.71 5.82
CA GLY A 230 -6.31 1.73 6.03
C GLY A 230 -6.78 2.95 6.80
N ASN A 231 -8.00 2.86 7.33
CA ASN A 231 -8.71 4.01 7.84
C ASN A 231 -8.12 4.56 9.16
N ILE A 232 -7.48 3.71 9.97
CA ILE A 232 -6.81 4.12 11.20
C ILE A 232 -5.57 4.91 10.84
N ILE A 233 -4.67 4.34 10.02
CA ILE A 233 -3.44 5.04 9.59
C ILE A 233 -3.79 6.36 8.90
N LYS A 234 -4.80 6.35 8.01
CA LYS A 234 -5.27 7.54 7.30
C LYS A 234 -5.61 8.69 8.27
N ASN A 235 -6.47 8.43 9.25
CA ASN A 235 -6.93 9.49 10.17
C ASN A 235 -5.79 9.99 11.06
N GLU A 236 -4.97 9.07 11.56
CA GLU A 236 -3.88 9.40 12.48
C GLU A 236 -2.75 10.17 11.78
N ALA A 237 -2.39 9.77 10.55
CA ALA A 237 -1.40 10.48 9.75
C ALA A 237 -1.88 11.89 9.35
N LEU A 238 -3.14 12.02 8.90
CA LEU A 238 -3.72 13.33 8.55
C LEU A 238 -3.78 14.28 9.75
N TYR A 239 -4.16 13.77 10.93
CA TYR A 239 -4.21 14.56 12.14
C TYR A 239 -2.82 15.04 12.56
N ARG A 240 -1.81 14.15 12.54
CA ARG A 240 -0.42 14.50 12.86
C ARG A 240 0.15 15.55 11.90
N ALA A 241 -0.20 15.46 10.62
CA ALA A 241 0.20 16.43 9.61
C ALA A 241 -0.61 17.76 9.65
N GLY A 242 -1.66 17.85 10.48
CA GLY A 242 -2.56 19.00 10.50
C GLY A 242 -3.27 19.26 9.17
N ILE A 243 -3.53 18.22 8.37
CA ILE A 243 -4.13 18.32 7.04
C ILE A 243 -5.59 17.87 7.11
N HIS A 244 -6.50 18.68 6.57
CA HIS A 244 -7.91 18.32 6.47
C HIS A 244 -8.09 17.13 5.51
N PRO A 245 -8.92 16.12 5.82
CA PRO A 245 -9.08 14.95 4.95
C PRO A 245 -9.52 15.26 3.51
N LEU A 246 -10.32 16.32 3.35
CA LEU A 246 -10.82 16.78 2.05
C LEU A 246 -9.93 17.84 1.37
N SER A 247 -8.78 18.21 1.95
CA SER A 247 -7.81 19.05 1.24
C SER A 247 -7.39 18.38 -0.06
N LEU A 248 -7.40 19.12 -1.17
CA LEU A 248 -6.89 18.60 -2.43
C LEU A 248 -5.37 18.45 -2.37
N GLY A 249 -4.87 17.36 -2.93
CA GLY A 249 -3.44 17.13 -3.03
C GLY A 249 -2.67 18.22 -3.77
N SER A 250 -3.29 18.78 -4.81
CA SER A 250 -2.76 19.85 -5.67
C SER A 250 -2.53 21.17 -4.94
N VAL A 251 -3.31 21.48 -3.89
CA VAL A 251 -3.15 22.72 -3.11
C VAL A 251 -2.14 22.59 -1.98
N LEU A 252 -1.67 21.37 -1.69
CA LEU A 252 -0.65 21.14 -0.67
C LEU A 252 0.76 21.38 -1.24
N SER A 253 1.54 22.21 -0.54
CA SER A 253 2.96 22.37 -0.84
C SER A 253 3.69 21.02 -0.79
N ALA A 254 4.77 20.88 -1.55
CA ALA A 254 5.58 19.66 -1.59
C ALA A 254 6.02 19.23 -0.18
N SER A 255 6.48 20.18 0.64
CA SER A 255 6.86 19.94 2.04
C SER A 255 5.71 19.38 2.89
N ARG A 256 4.47 19.88 2.74
CA ARG A 256 3.33 19.33 3.47
C ARG A 256 2.99 17.90 3.04
N ARG A 257 3.15 17.56 1.76
CA ARG A 257 2.98 16.19 1.26
C ARG A 257 4.06 15.26 1.79
N GLU A 258 5.31 15.72 1.87
CA GLU A 258 6.42 14.96 2.48
C GLU A 258 6.15 14.65 3.95
N VAL A 259 5.78 15.65 4.74
CA VAL A 259 5.43 15.48 6.16
C VAL A 259 4.27 14.48 6.33
N LEU A 260 3.27 14.51 5.44
CA LEU A 260 2.18 13.54 5.47
C LEU A 260 2.68 12.11 5.22
N VAL A 261 3.55 11.90 4.23
CA VAL A 261 4.14 10.59 3.94
C VAL A 261 5.02 10.12 5.11
N ASP A 262 5.76 11.02 5.76
CA ASP A 262 6.54 10.70 6.96
C ASP A 262 5.64 10.18 8.07
N HIS A 263 4.56 10.89 8.40
CA HIS A 263 3.63 10.44 9.43
C HIS A 263 2.90 9.14 9.07
N VAL A 264 2.66 8.86 7.79
CA VAL A 264 2.15 7.54 7.35
C VAL A 264 3.12 6.43 7.71
N VAL A 265 4.40 6.58 7.35
CA VAL A 265 5.43 5.55 7.57
C VAL A 265 5.74 5.41 9.06
N GLU A 266 5.94 6.53 9.76
CA GLU A 266 6.24 6.57 11.20
C GLU A 266 5.13 5.90 12.02
N PHE A 267 3.87 6.32 11.82
CA PHE A 267 2.74 5.78 12.56
C PHE A 267 2.58 4.28 12.28
N SER A 268 2.69 3.87 11.02
CA SER A 268 2.56 2.45 10.62
C SER A 268 3.67 1.60 11.23
N THR A 269 4.91 2.08 11.21
CA THR A 269 6.08 1.39 11.75
C THR A 269 5.99 1.27 13.28
N ALA A 270 5.67 2.36 13.97
CA ALA A 270 5.45 2.37 15.41
C ALA A 270 4.31 1.40 15.80
N TRP A 271 3.23 1.39 15.03
CA TRP A 271 2.11 0.47 15.26
C TRP A 271 2.53 -1.00 15.11
N LEU A 272 3.29 -1.33 14.06
CA LEU A 272 3.83 -2.67 13.84
C LEU A 272 4.73 -3.11 15.01
N GLN A 273 5.68 -2.26 15.41
CA GLN A 273 6.57 -2.53 16.54
C GLN A 273 5.80 -2.76 17.84
N GLY A 274 4.82 -1.89 18.13
CA GLY A 274 3.93 -2.06 19.28
C GLY A 274 3.18 -3.40 19.26
N LYS A 275 2.69 -3.82 18.08
CA LYS A 275 2.03 -5.12 17.91
C LYS A 275 2.93 -6.32 18.17
N PHE A 276 4.22 -6.22 17.82
CA PHE A 276 5.22 -7.24 18.13
C PHE A 276 5.58 -7.28 19.62
N GLN A 277 5.52 -6.15 20.31
CA GLN A 277 5.78 -6.04 21.75
C GLN A 277 4.53 -6.30 22.60
N GLY A 278 3.39 -6.64 22.00
CA GLY A 278 2.12 -6.84 22.71
C GLY A 278 1.50 -5.56 23.27
N ARG A 279 1.99 -4.38 22.86
CA ARG A 279 1.48 -3.08 23.32
C ARG A 279 0.19 -2.69 22.58
N PRO A 280 -0.79 -2.10 23.26
CA PRO A 280 -1.95 -1.52 22.60
C PRO A 280 -1.51 -0.33 21.73
N GLN A 281 -2.24 -0.09 20.64
CA GLN A 281 -2.05 1.12 19.84
C GLN A 281 -2.94 2.21 20.41
N HIS A 282 -2.35 3.36 20.69
CA HIS A 282 -3.11 4.56 21.06
C HIS A 282 -3.38 5.40 19.82
N THR A 283 -4.65 5.72 19.60
CA THR A 283 -5.12 6.64 18.56
C THR A 283 -5.41 8.01 19.16
N GLN A 284 -5.06 9.07 18.44
CA GLN A 284 -5.27 10.46 18.84
C GLN A 284 -6.66 10.96 18.43
N VAL A 285 -7.16 10.56 17.26
CA VAL A 285 -8.47 11.02 16.74
C VAL A 285 -9.39 9.90 16.32
N TYR A 286 -8.85 8.74 15.91
CA TYR A 286 -9.69 7.63 15.45
C TYR A 286 -10.59 7.11 16.58
N GLN A 287 -11.90 7.18 16.37
CA GLN A 287 -12.94 6.84 17.36
C GLN A 287 -12.82 7.62 18.68
N LYS A 288 -12.37 8.87 18.61
CA LYS A 288 -12.32 9.80 19.75
C LYS A 288 -13.37 10.89 19.59
N GLU A 289 -13.81 11.42 20.72
CA GLU A 289 -14.71 12.59 20.77
C GLU A 289 -13.92 13.90 20.86
N GLN A 290 -12.74 13.88 21.48
CA GLN A 290 -11.86 15.04 21.59
C GLN A 290 -10.45 14.68 21.11
N CYS A 291 -9.76 15.64 20.50
CA CYS A 291 -8.35 15.48 20.14
C CYS A 291 -7.45 15.71 21.37
N PRO A 292 -6.14 15.39 21.30
CA PRO A 292 -5.18 15.66 22.37
C PRO A 292 -5.15 17.10 22.91
N ALA A 293 -5.55 18.10 22.12
CA ALA A 293 -5.65 19.49 22.55
C ALA A 293 -6.99 19.85 23.22
N GLY A 294 -7.94 18.91 23.32
CA GLY A 294 -9.26 19.10 23.91
C GLY A 294 -10.35 19.60 22.95
N HIS A 295 -10.03 19.82 21.68
CA HIS A 295 -11.03 20.23 20.69
C HIS A 295 -11.95 19.08 20.27
N GLN A 296 -13.19 19.40 19.91
CA GLN A 296 -14.15 18.43 19.39
C GLN A 296 -13.66 17.77 18.09
N VAL A 297 -13.74 16.44 18.04
CA VAL A 297 -13.50 15.64 16.84
C VAL A 297 -14.82 15.46 16.09
N MET A 298 -14.80 15.74 14.80
CA MET A 298 -15.91 15.51 13.88
C MET A 298 -15.77 14.14 13.22
N LYS A 299 -16.90 13.59 12.77
CA LYS A 299 -16.92 12.33 12.02
C LYS A 299 -17.94 12.37 10.89
N GLU A 300 -17.53 11.95 9.70
CA GLU A 300 -18.36 11.91 8.49
C GLU A 300 -17.85 10.85 7.53
N ALA A 301 -18.73 10.35 6.65
CA ALA A 301 -18.36 9.38 5.64
C ALA A 301 -17.76 10.09 4.42
N PHE A 302 -16.50 9.78 4.11
CA PHE A 302 -15.81 10.30 2.93
C PHE A 302 -15.33 9.17 2.02
N GLY A 303 -15.38 9.40 0.72
CA GLY A 303 -14.94 8.48 -0.32
C GLY A 303 -15.29 9.04 -1.71
N PRO A 304 -14.68 8.51 -2.77
CA PRO A 304 -15.06 8.86 -4.13
C PRO A 304 -16.52 8.44 -4.41
N GLU A 305 -17.19 9.13 -5.34
CA GLU A 305 -18.62 8.96 -5.63
C GLU A 305 -18.96 7.50 -6.00
N ASP A 306 -18.16 6.90 -6.87
CA ASP A 306 -18.31 5.49 -7.29
C ASP A 306 -17.62 4.48 -6.35
N GLY A 307 -17.17 4.93 -5.19
CA GLY A 307 -16.36 4.12 -4.27
C GLY A 307 -16.94 3.92 -2.89
N LEU A 308 -16.20 3.15 -2.09
CA LEU A 308 -16.60 2.87 -0.72
C LEU A 308 -16.39 4.10 0.18
N GLN A 309 -17.51 4.66 0.64
CA GLN A 309 -17.55 5.69 1.68
C GLN A 309 -17.05 5.14 3.02
N ARG A 310 -16.12 5.86 3.68
CA ARG A 310 -15.53 5.45 4.96
C ARG A 310 -15.66 6.56 5.99
N LEU A 311 -16.14 6.18 7.17
CA LEU A 311 -16.20 7.09 8.31
C LEU A 311 -14.79 7.63 8.62
N THR A 312 -14.63 8.93 8.61
CA THR A 312 -13.37 9.66 8.79
C THR A 312 -13.51 10.54 10.02
N TRP A 313 -12.47 10.60 10.84
CA TRP A 313 -12.44 11.42 12.05
C TRP A 313 -11.37 12.48 11.89
N TRP A 314 -11.69 13.73 12.21
CA TRP A 314 -10.75 14.84 12.13
C TRP A 314 -11.12 15.93 13.16
N CYS A 315 -10.16 16.78 13.48
CA CYS A 315 -10.39 17.95 14.33
C CYS A 315 -10.38 19.22 13.45
N PRO A 316 -11.52 19.93 13.28
CA PRO A 316 -11.57 21.13 12.44
C PRO A 316 -10.62 22.25 12.86
N GLN A 317 -10.31 22.33 14.16
CA GLN A 317 -9.40 23.35 14.71
C GLN A 317 -7.93 23.03 14.41
N CYS A 318 -7.54 21.75 14.51
CA CYS A 318 -6.16 21.32 14.23
C CYS A 318 -5.91 21.03 12.75
N GLN A 319 -6.96 20.80 11.97
CA GLN A 319 -6.91 20.44 10.55
C GLN A 319 -7.84 21.38 9.77
N PRO A 320 -7.52 22.68 9.66
CA PRO A 320 -8.35 23.63 8.93
C PRO A 320 -8.41 23.27 7.45
N GLN A 321 -9.58 23.45 6.84
CA GLN A 321 -9.71 23.32 5.39
C GLN A 321 -9.05 24.53 4.73
N LEU A 322 -8.11 24.28 3.83
CA LEU A 322 -7.52 25.33 3.00
C LEU A 322 -8.60 25.79 2.02
N SER A 323 -8.97 27.07 2.07
CA SER A 323 -9.86 27.70 1.09
C SER A 323 -9.13 27.80 -0.26
N GLU A 324 -9.81 27.49 -1.36
CA GLU A 324 -9.29 27.69 -2.73
C GLU A 324 -9.39 29.16 -3.19
N GLU A 325 -9.29 30.12 -2.28
CA GLU A 325 -9.33 31.54 -2.68
C GLU A 325 -7.97 31.89 -3.28
N PRO A 326 -7.90 32.30 -4.57
CA PRO A 326 -6.68 32.90 -5.09
C PRO A 326 -6.43 34.16 -4.26
N GLU A 327 -5.21 34.33 -3.74
CA GLU A 327 -4.77 35.58 -3.16
C GLU A 327 -5.03 36.70 -4.18
N GLN A 328 -6.12 37.43 -4.00
CA GLN A 328 -6.35 38.69 -4.70
C GLN A 328 -5.30 39.65 -4.16
N CYS A 329 -4.21 39.73 -4.91
CA CYS A 329 -3.19 40.74 -4.78
C CYS A 329 -3.87 42.09 -4.60
N GLN A 330 -3.69 42.69 -3.43
CA GLN A 330 -4.02 44.07 -3.17
C GLN A 330 -3.18 44.95 -4.10
N PHE A 331 -3.70 45.24 -5.28
CA PHE A 331 -3.27 46.43 -6.01
C PHE A 331 -3.84 47.64 -5.26
N SER A 332 -3.00 48.22 -4.42
CA SER A 332 -3.16 49.62 -4.03
C SER A 332 -2.90 50.46 -5.28
N GLU A 333 -3.97 50.88 -5.95
CA GLU A 333 -3.91 51.97 -6.92
C GLU A 333 -3.53 53.26 -6.18
N GLY A 334 -2.23 53.53 -6.13
CA GLY A 334 -1.70 54.87 -5.88
C GLY A 334 -2.01 55.77 -7.06
N ALA A 335 -3.19 56.38 -7.09
CA ALA A 335 -3.47 57.50 -7.98
C ALA A 335 -2.89 58.78 -7.37
N GLY A 336 -1.74 59.19 -7.91
CA GLY A 336 -1.15 60.49 -7.66
C GLY A 336 -2.04 61.62 -8.15
N GLY A 337 -2.28 62.60 -7.29
CA GLY A 337 -2.84 63.90 -7.63
C GLY A 337 -2.07 64.98 -6.88
N ALA A 338 -1.09 65.59 -7.55
CA ALA A 338 -0.40 66.77 -7.07
C ALA A 338 -1.37 67.96 -6.98
N PRO A 339 -1.08 68.94 -6.11
CA PRO A 339 -1.31 70.33 -6.48
C PRO A 339 -0.03 71.16 -6.33
N HIS A 340 0.38 71.76 -7.44
CA HIS A 340 1.27 72.92 -7.46
C HIS A 340 0.58 74.08 -6.72
N GLY A 341 1.30 74.71 -5.78
CA GLY A 341 0.82 75.87 -5.03
C GLY A 341 0.97 77.19 -5.78
N THR A 342 0.23 78.21 -5.34
CA THR A 342 0.63 79.63 -5.38
C THR A 342 -0.18 80.46 -4.36
N LEU A 343 0.42 80.70 -3.19
CA LEU A 343 0.57 81.97 -2.42
C LEU A 343 -0.65 82.83 -1.97
N PRO A 344 -0.45 83.71 -0.95
CA PRO A 344 -1.33 83.90 0.22
C PRO A 344 -2.10 85.22 0.19
N LEU A 345 -3.00 85.45 1.17
CA LEU A 345 -3.30 86.76 1.80
C LEU A 345 -4.40 86.62 2.87
N GLY A 346 -4.14 87.16 4.08
CA GLY A 346 -5.18 87.77 4.93
C GLY A 346 -5.63 87.01 6.19
N GLU A 347 -4.91 87.19 7.29
CA GLU A 347 -5.53 87.55 8.58
C GLU A 347 -5.83 89.07 8.58
N PRO A 348 -6.57 89.68 9.54
CA PRO A 348 -7.15 89.13 10.79
C PRO A 348 -8.64 89.50 10.98
N ASP A 349 -9.31 88.96 12.02
CA ASP A 349 -9.78 89.73 13.19
C ASP A 349 -10.91 89.02 14.00
N VAL A 350 -10.65 89.00 15.32
CA VAL A 350 -11.53 88.83 16.52
C VAL A 350 -12.12 87.46 16.85
#